data_AF-A0A160MFG4-F1
#
_entry.id   AF-A0A160MFG4-F1
#
_cell.length_a   1.000
_cell.length_b   1.000
_cell.length_c   1.000
_cell.angle_alpha   90.00
_cell.angle_beta   90.00
_cell.angle_gamma   90.00
#
_symmetry.space_group_name_H-M   'P 1'
#
loop_
_entity.id
_entity.type
_entity.pdbx_description
1 polymer ?
#
loop_
_entity_poly.entity_id
_entity_poly.type
_entity_poly.pdbx_seq_one_letter_code
_entity_poly.pdbx_strand_id
1 'polypeptide(L)'
;MSEIQRNRTSVDIYGQQYVIVGSESSSHVRLVASLVDDKMREISSKNPSLDISKLAVLTAVNAVNDYIKLTDRLERLENELNRVKDGK
;
A
#
# COMPACT_ATOMS: atom_id res chain seq x y z
N MET A 1 4.49 30.37 -7.77
CA MET A 1 4.64 28.90 -7.73
C MET A 1 3.84 28.41 -6.55
N SER A 2 2.80 27.60 -6.77
CA SER A 2 1.96 27.03 -5.71
C SER A 2 2.76 25.95 -4.97
N GLU A 3 3.09 26.18 -3.71
CA GLU A 3 3.63 25.13 -2.84
C GLU A 3 2.61 24.00 -2.75
N ILE A 4 3.02 22.79 -3.14
CA ILE A 4 2.24 21.58 -2.88
C ILE A 4 2.15 21.45 -1.36
N GLN A 5 0.97 21.72 -0.80
CA GLN A 5 0.73 21.57 0.63
C GLN A 5 0.91 20.10 1.01
N ARG A 6 1.99 19.81 1.74
CA ARG A 6 2.30 18.46 2.22
C ARG A 6 1.82 18.31 3.66
N ASN A 7 0.99 17.30 3.88
CA ASN A 7 0.56 16.89 5.21
C ASN A 7 1.66 16.06 5.86
N ARG A 8 1.93 16.30 7.14
CA ARG A 8 2.81 15.49 7.96
C ARG A 8 1.95 14.69 8.92
N THR A 9 2.05 13.37 8.89
CA THR A 9 1.24 12.47 9.72
C THR A 9 2.15 11.50 10.45
N SER A 10 2.10 11.54 11.77
CA SER A 10 2.76 10.54 12.61
C SER A 10 1.90 9.28 12.69
N VAL A 11 2.54 8.12 12.51
CA VAL A 11 1.92 6.79 12.54
C VAL A 11 2.82 5.81 13.27
N ASP A 12 2.24 4.75 13.81
CA ASP A 12 2.98 3.64 14.42
C ASP A 12 2.80 2.39 13.57
N ILE A 13 3.91 1.80 13.14
CA ILE A 13 3.94 0.59 12.32
C ILE A 13 4.87 -0.40 13.00
N TYR A 14 4.34 -1.57 13.36
CA TYR A 14 5.06 -2.66 14.01
C TYR A 14 5.81 -2.23 15.29
N GLY A 15 5.18 -1.35 16.08
CA GLY A 15 5.76 -0.81 17.31
C GLY A 15 6.85 0.26 17.10
N GLN A 16 7.08 0.70 15.85
CA GLN A 16 7.99 1.79 15.52
C GLN A 16 7.21 3.01 15.03
N GLN A 17 7.57 4.19 15.54
CA GLN A 17 6.94 5.43 15.15
C GLN A 17 7.60 6.03 13.90
N TYR A 18 6.78 6.42 12.93
CA TYR A 18 7.20 7.06 11.68
C TYR A 18 6.45 8.36 11.45
N VAL A 19 7.10 9.31 10.78
CA VAL A 19 6.46 10.54 10.30
C VAL A 19 6.42 10.51 8.78
N ILE A 20 5.23 10.34 8.21
CA ILE A 20 5.01 10.29 6.77
C ILE A 20 4.62 11.68 6.29
N VAL A 21 5.29 12.15 5.22
CA VAL A 21 5.04 13.45 4.59
C VAL A 21 4.53 13.21 3.17
N GLY A 22 3.33 13.69 2.85
CA GLY A 22 2.70 13.45 1.55
C GLY A 22 1.57 14.42 1.24
N SER A 23 1.05 14.37 0.01
CA SER A 23 -0.14 15.12 -0.41
C SER A 23 -1.45 14.52 0.12
N GLU A 24 -1.41 13.25 0.52
CA GLU A 24 -2.58 12.53 1.01
C GLU A 24 -3.09 13.08 2.35
N SER A 25 -4.38 12.85 2.62
CA SER A 25 -4.97 13.21 3.91
C SER A 25 -4.38 12.38 5.04
N SER A 26 -4.28 12.95 6.24
CA SER A 26 -3.78 12.22 7.42
C SER A 26 -4.60 10.96 7.74
N SER A 27 -5.90 10.96 7.44
CA SER A 27 -6.76 9.78 7.61
C SER A 27 -6.40 8.66 6.64
N HIS A 28 -6.12 8.99 5.38
CA HIS A 28 -5.64 8.02 4.39
C HIS A 28 -4.29 7.43 4.81
N VAL A 29 -3.34 8.26 5.22
CA VAL A 29 -2.03 7.82 5.68
C VAL A 29 -2.13 6.89 6.89
N ARG A 30 -2.97 7.22 7.88
CA ARG A 30 -3.22 6.33 9.05
C ARG A 30 -3.82 4.99 8.64
N LEU A 31 -4.75 4.98 7.68
CA LEU A 31 -5.34 3.74 7.17
C LEU A 31 -4.26 2.87 6.50
N VAL A 32 -3.44 3.46 5.62
CA VAL A 32 -2.33 2.75 4.96
C VAL A 32 -1.37 2.18 6.01
N ALA A 33 -0.99 2.95 7.02
CA ALA A 33 -0.11 2.49 8.10
C ALA A 33 -0.71 1.30 8.87
N SER A 34 -2.01 1.36 9.20
CA SER A 34 -2.72 0.25 9.85
C SER A 34 -2.68 -1.03 9.00
N LEU A 35 -2.93 -0.91 7.70
CA LEU A 35 -2.89 -2.06 6.79
C LEU A 35 -1.49 -2.68 6.69
N VAL A 36 -0.45 -1.86 6.70
CA VAL A 36 0.94 -2.34 6.72
C VAL A 36 1.25 -3.05 8.04
N ASP A 37 0.85 -2.49 9.18
CA ASP A 37 1.02 -3.11 10.50
C ASP A 37 0.35 -4.49 10.56
N ASP A 38 -0.91 -4.57 10.14
CA ASP A 38 -1.67 -5.83 10.07
C ASP A 38 -0.97 -6.87 9.19
N LYS A 39 -0.47 -6.45 8.02
CA LYS A 39 0.22 -7.36 7.10
C LYS A 39 1.55 -7.85 7.64
N MET A 40 2.32 -6.97 8.30
CA MET A 40 3.55 -7.35 8.98
C MET A 40 3.28 -8.36 10.10
N ARG A 41 2.23 -8.16 10.91
CA ARG A 41 1.83 -9.12 11.96
C ARG A 41 1.40 -10.46 11.38
N GLU A 42 0.64 -10.47 10.30
CA GLU A 42 0.20 -11.70 9.60
C GLU A 42 1.40 -12.52 9.08
N ILE A 43 2.38 -11.84 8.48
CA ILE A 43 3.57 -12.51 7.96
C ILE A 43 4.46 -13.01 9.10
N SER A 44 4.60 -12.22 10.17
CA SER A 44 5.37 -12.57 11.36
C SER A 44 4.79 -13.80 12.07
N SER A 45 3.46 -13.89 12.21
CA SER A 45 2.82 -15.04 12.86
C SER A 45 3.08 -16.36 12.13
N LYS A 46 3.32 -16.30 10.81
CA LYS A 46 3.67 -17.47 9.98
C LYS A 46 5.18 -17.73 9.93
N ASN A 47 6.01 -16.75 10.26
CA ASN A 47 7.46 -16.79 10.14
C ASN A 47 8.14 -16.09 11.33
N PRO A 48 8.08 -16.67 12.54
CA PRO A 48 8.50 -16.00 13.78
C PRO A 48 10.01 -15.75 13.91
N SER A 49 10.85 -16.39 13.07
CA SER A 49 12.30 -16.23 13.07
C SER A 49 12.81 -15.10 12.17
N LEU A 50 11.92 -14.40 11.46
CA LEU A 50 12.32 -13.27 10.61
C LEU A 50 12.62 -12.03 11.45
N ASP A 51 13.78 -11.42 11.18
CA ASP A 51 14.08 -10.07 11.63
C ASP A 51 13.08 -9.05 11.01
N ILE A 52 12.81 -7.99 11.75
CA ILE A 52 11.89 -6.89 11.42
C ILE A 52 12.25 -6.28 10.05
N SER A 53 13.53 -6.13 9.73
CA SER A 53 13.94 -5.54 8.45
C SER A 53 13.55 -6.44 7.27
N LYS A 54 13.81 -7.75 7.39
CA LYS A 54 13.39 -8.74 6.40
C LYS A 54 11.86 -8.84 6.28
N LEU A 55 11.16 -8.76 7.41
CA LEU A 55 9.70 -8.73 7.46
C LEU A 55 9.13 -7.52 6.70
N ALA A 56 9.69 -6.33 6.91
CA ALA A 56 9.28 -5.11 6.23
C ALA A 56 9.50 -5.21 4.71
N VAL A 57 10.67 -5.70 4.29
CA VAL A 57 10.97 -5.93 2.86
C VAL A 57 10.01 -6.94 2.25
N LEU A 58 9.76 -8.07 2.91
CA LEU A 58 8.83 -9.09 2.43
C LEU A 58 7.39 -8.54 2.32
N THR A 59 6.99 -7.71 3.27
CA THR A 59 5.69 -7.02 3.24
C THR A 59 5.59 -6.08 2.04
N ALA A 60 6.64 -5.29 1.77
CA ALA A 60 6.70 -4.41 0.61
C ALA A 60 6.65 -5.19 -0.71
N VAL A 61 7.41 -6.28 -0.83
CA VAL A 61 7.41 -7.15 -2.03
C VAL A 61 6.02 -7.72 -2.29
N ASN A 62 5.34 -8.22 -1.24
CA ASN A 62 3.98 -8.74 -1.36
C ASN A 62 2.98 -7.65 -1.79
N ALA A 63 3.05 -6.46 -1.18
CA ALA A 63 2.18 -5.34 -1.52
C ALA A 63 2.37 -4.88 -2.98
N VAL A 64 3.61 -4.78 -3.45
CA VAL A 64 3.91 -4.40 -4.84
C VAL A 64 3.45 -5.47 -5.83
N ASN A 65 3.62 -6.75 -5.51
CA ASN A 65 3.10 -7.84 -6.35
C ASN A 65 1.57 -7.79 -6.47
N ASP A 66 0.87 -7.52 -5.36
CA ASP A 66 -0.58 -7.38 -5.39
C ASP A 66 -1.02 -6.13 -6.17
N TYR A 67 -0.28 -5.02 -6.04
CA TYR A 67 -0.48 -3.82 -6.85
C TYR A 67 -0.36 -4.11 -8.36
N ILE A 68 0.70 -4.80 -8.79
CA ILE A 68 0.89 -5.18 -10.21
C ILE A 68 -0.30 -6.02 -10.70
N LYS A 69 -0.71 -7.04 -9.95
CA LYS A 69 -1.86 -7.88 -10.31
C LYS A 69 -3.17 -7.09 -10.40
N LEU A 70 -3.36 -6.09 -9.54
CA LEU A 70 -4.52 -5.21 -9.57
C LEU A 70 -4.51 -4.32 -10.82
N THR A 71 -3.36 -3.73 -11.16
CA THR A 71 -3.19 -2.93 -12.38
C THR A 71 -3.47 -3.77 -13.63
N ASP A 72 -2.89 -4.98 -13.74
CA ASP A 72 -3.13 -5.89 -14.86
C ASP A 72 -4.62 -6.24 -15.00
N ARG A 73 -5.31 -6.43 -13.87
CA ARG A 73 -6.75 -6.72 -13.86
C ARG A 73 -7.57 -5.51 -14.30
N LEU A 74 -7.20 -4.31 -13.86
CA LEU A 74 -7.86 -3.07 -14.29
C LEU A 74 -7.72 -2.87 -15.80
N GLU A 75 -6.51 -3.01 -16.35
CA GLU A 75 -6.27 -2.89 -17.79
C GLU A 75 -7.10 -3.91 -18.59
N ARG A 76 -7.20 -5.16 -18.12
CA ARG A 76 -8.05 -6.17 -18.76
C ARG A 76 -9.52 -5.76 -18.77
N LEU A 77 -10.04 -5.29 -17.64
CA LEU A 77 -11.43 -4.86 -17.51
C LEU A 77 -11.73 -3.61 -18.36
N GLU A 78 -10.81 -2.66 -18.44
CA GLU A 78 -10.94 -1.48 -19.31
C GLU A 78 -10.97 -1.88 -20.79
N ASN A 79 -10.11 -2.82 -21.20
CA ASN A 79 -10.10 -3.35 -22.56
C ASN A 79 -11.41 -4.09 -22.90
N GLU A 80 -11.95 -4.89 -21.98
CA GLU A 80 -13.25 -5.55 -22.15
C GLU A 80 -14.39 -4.52 -22.26
N LEU A 81 -14.38 -3.50 -21.41
CA LEU A 81 -15.40 -2.45 -21.43
C LEU A 81 -15.37 -1.66 -22.75
N ASN A 82 -14.19 -1.37 -23.29
CA ASN A 82 -14.05 -0.70 -24.59
C ASN A 82 -14.58 -1.58 -25.72
N ARG A 83 -14.26 -2.88 -25.74
CA ARG A 83 -14.80 -3.82 -26.74
C ARG A 83 -16.33 -3.90 -26.72
N VAL A 84 -16.95 -3.85 -25.54
CA VAL A 84 -18.42 -3.85 -25.40
C VAL A 84 -19.03 -2.51 -25.84
N LYS A 85 -18.33 -1.39 -25.64
CA LYS A 85 -18.77 -0.07 -26.10
C LYS A 85 -18.63 0.11 -27.62
N ASP A 86 -17.57 -0.42 -28.22
CA ASP A 86 -17.30 -0.30 -29.66
C ASP A 86 -18.12 -1.30 -30.50
N GLY A 87 -18.63 -2.38 -29.87
CA GLY A 87 -19.52 -3.35 -30.49
C GLY A 87 -21.01 -2.97 -30.45
N LYS A 88 -21.35 -1.73 -30.10
CA LYS A 88 -22.72 -1.21 -30.00
C LYS A 88 -22.96 -0.04 -30.93
#